data_AF-A0A7U9MSD4-F1
#
_entry.id   AF-A0A7U9MSD4-F1
#
_cell.length_a   1.000
_cell.length_b   1.000
_cell.length_c   1.000
_cell.angle_alpha   90.00
_cell.angle_beta   90.00
_cell.angle_gamma   90.00
#
_symmetry.space_group_name_H-M   'P 1'
#
loop_
_entity.id
_entity.type
_entity.pdbx_description
1 polymer ?
#
loop_
_entity_poly.entity_id
_entity_poly.type
_entity_poly.pdbx_seq_one_letter_code
_entity_poly.pdbx_strand_id
1 'polypeptide(L)'
;MRYFFTGKIEQLNDIYSIHIPFNVWEVCKQRDVIQAEIILDNKIIDCHLLPEDKGGNYKIHLQDEEVSHVDISKPHKILLHISSSIIQMNQNSPYSFDNPIRKIDSMEVIIQPEDGLCGQTCVAMLAGITIAEVVSVMDCREWQATMGRVISALNYYGIDHSDIIIYTEGQEATLPKCCIMMERMGRYCHYLVHYDGKYYDSNLGVISHYDMSKLLGYLEVKVD
;
A
#
# COMPACT_ATOMS: atom_id res chain seq x y z
N MET A 1 -9.01 1.31 5.20
CA MET A 1 -8.36 1.00 3.92
C MET A 1 -8.74 -0.39 3.48
N ARG A 2 -8.73 -0.63 2.17
CA ARG A 2 -8.97 -1.93 1.54
C ARG A 2 -7.70 -2.35 0.77
N TYR A 3 -7.53 -3.65 0.59
CA TYR A 3 -6.34 -4.22 -0.05
C TYR A 3 -6.80 -5.20 -1.11
N PHE A 4 -6.38 -4.99 -2.35
CA PHE A 4 -6.75 -5.84 -3.46
C PHE A 4 -5.55 -6.63 -3.93
N PHE A 5 -5.70 -7.96 -4.04
CA PHE A 5 -4.62 -8.84 -4.47
C PHE A 5 -5.16 -10.13 -5.07
N THR A 6 -4.28 -10.88 -5.73
CA THR A 6 -4.58 -12.24 -6.19
C THR A 6 -4.00 -13.23 -5.19
N GLY A 7 -4.85 -14.04 -4.55
CA GLY A 7 -4.41 -15.06 -3.59
C GLY A 7 -4.81 -16.46 -4.01
N LYS A 8 -4.03 -17.46 -3.61
CA LYS A 8 -4.38 -18.88 -3.77
C LYS A 8 -4.88 -19.43 -2.44
N ILE A 9 -5.94 -20.24 -2.50
CA ILE A 9 -6.45 -20.95 -1.34
C ILE A 9 -5.59 -22.21 -1.14
N GLU A 10 -4.99 -22.32 0.04
CA GLU A 10 -4.20 -23.48 0.46
C GLU A 10 -4.98 -24.28 1.51
N GLN A 11 -5.00 -25.60 1.38
CA GLN A 11 -5.62 -26.50 2.35
C GLN A 11 -4.54 -27.31 3.07
N LEU A 12 -4.52 -27.22 4.40
CA LEU A 12 -3.64 -28.04 5.24
C LEU A 12 -4.41 -28.49 6.49
N ASN A 13 -4.53 -29.80 6.71
CA ASN A 13 -5.21 -30.39 7.87
C ASN A 13 -6.62 -29.81 8.10
N ASP A 14 -7.45 -29.79 7.05
CA ASP A 14 -8.82 -29.27 7.08
C ASP A 14 -8.95 -27.77 7.42
N ILE A 15 -7.85 -27.01 7.28
CA ILE A 15 -7.86 -25.55 7.40
C ILE A 15 -7.58 -24.98 6.01
N TYR A 16 -8.48 -24.09 5.57
CA TYR A 16 -8.27 -23.28 4.38
C TYR A 16 -7.63 -21.95 4.74
N SER A 17 -6.61 -21.56 3.98
CA SER A 17 -5.92 -20.30 4.22
C SER A 17 -5.50 -19.59 2.94
N ILE A 18 -5.36 -18.27 3.02
CA ILE A 18 -4.86 -17.43 1.93
C ILE A 18 -3.75 -16.56 2.51
N HIS A 19 -2.56 -16.61 1.92
CA HIS A 19 -1.44 -15.74 2.28
C HIS A 19 -1.73 -14.27 1.92
N ILE A 20 -1.35 -13.35 2.80
CA ILE A 20 -1.45 -11.91 2.58
C ILE A 20 -0.11 -11.40 2.02
N PRO A 21 -0.07 -10.77 0.83
CA PRO A 21 1.18 -10.47 0.13
C PRO A 21 1.92 -9.23 0.66
N PHE A 22 1.60 -8.80 1.88
CA PHE A 22 2.18 -7.61 2.50
C PHE A 22 2.23 -7.73 4.01
N ASN A 23 3.10 -6.93 4.61
CA ASN A 23 3.25 -6.87 6.06
C ASN A 23 2.06 -6.13 6.69
N VAL A 24 1.15 -6.87 7.34
CA VAL A 24 -0.06 -6.30 7.94
C VAL A 24 0.27 -5.34 9.08
N TRP A 25 1.34 -5.60 9.84
CA TRP A 25 1.78 -4.71 10.91
C TRP A 25 2.25 -3.35 10.38
N GLU A 26 3.00 -3.33 9.27
CA GLU A 26 3.51 -2.09 8.69
C GLU A 26 2.40 -1.16 8.21
N VAL A 27 1.32 -1.75 7.72
CA VAL A 27 0.18 -1.01 7.13
C VAL A 27 -0.88 -0.67 8.18
N CYS A 28 -1.23 -1.61 9.06
CA CYS A 28 -2.37 -1.45 9.98
C CYS A 28 -1.99 -1.17 11.43
N LYS A 29 -0.73 -1.38 11.84
CA LYS A 29 -0.26 -1.28 13.24
C LYS A 29 -1.05 -2.15 14.23
N GLN A 30 -1.61 -3.25 13.76
CA GLN A 30 -2.30 -4.24 14.57
C GLN A 30 -1.48 -5.53 14.72
N ARG A 31 -1.69 -6.25 15.82
CA ARG A 31 -1.02 -7.51 16.16
C ARG A 31 -2.03 -8.54 16.62
N ASP A 32 -1.56 -9.78 16.75
CA ASP A 32 -2.35 -10.93 17.19
C ASP A 32 -3.48 -11.26 16.22
N VAL A 33 -4.63 -11.71 16.68
CA VAL A 33 -5.75 -12.05 15.80
C VAL A 33 -6.47 -10.77 15.37
N ILE A 34 -6.59 -10.56 14.06
CA ILE A 34 -7.22 -9.36 13.50
C ILE A 34 -8.54 -9.74 12.84
N GLN A 35 -9.64 -9.08 13.22
CA GLN A 35 -10.92 -9.23 12.54
C GLN A 35 -10.91 -8.50 11.20
N ALA A 36 -11.36 -9.18 10.16
CA ALA A 36 -11.39 -8.64 8.81
C ALA A 36 -12.61 -9.16 8.04
N GLU A 37 -12.86 -8.53 6.90
CA GLU A 37 -13.86 -8.95 5.92
C GLU A 37 -13.13 -9.14 4.58
N ILE A 38 -13.47 -10.20 3.84
CA ILE A 38 -13.00 -10.35 2.46
C ILE A 38 -14.17 -10.42 1.49
N ILE A 39 -13.94 -9.94 0.28
CA ILE A 39 -14.76 -10.29 -0.88
C ILE A 39 -14.00 -11.33 -1.70
N LEU A 40 -14.58 -12.52 -1.82
CA LEU A 40 -14.07 -13.67 -2.59
C LEU A 40 -15.19 -14.18 -3.49
N ASP A 41 -14.95 -14.24 -4.81
CA ASP A 41 -15.93 -14.71 -5.82
C ASP A 41 -17.36 -14.14 -5.63
N ASN A 42 -17.45 -12.83 -5.36
CA ASN A 42 -18.68 -12.06 -5.11
C ASN A 42 -19.42 -12.39 -3.80
N LYS A 43 -18.81 -13.12 -2.87
CA LYS A 43 -19.33 -13.28 -1.51
C LYS A 43 -18.49 -12.50 -0.52
N ILE A 44 -19.19 -11.92 0.45
CA ILE A 44 -18.60 -11.28 1.62
C ILE A 44 -18.43 -12.35 2.69
N ILE A 45 -17.24 -12.45 3.26
CA ILE A 45 -16.89 -13.43 4.29
C ILE A 45 -16.24 -12.69 5.46
N ASP A 46 -16.86 -12.81 6.64
CA ASP A 46 -16.25 -12.39 7.90
C ASP A 46 -15.15 -13.38 8.28
N CYS A 47 -13.94 -12.89 8.52
CA CYS A 47 -12.79 -13.77 8.76
C CYS A 47 -11.83 -13.20 9.81
N HIS A 48 -10.85 -14.03 10.16
CA HIS A 48 -9.75 -13.64 11.03
C HIS A 48 -8.43 -13.75 10.28
N LEU A 49 -7.58 -12.76 10.47
CA LEU A 49 -6.19 -12.83 10.06
C LEU A 49 -5.39 -13.38 11.22
N LEU A 50 -4.66 -14.47 10.99
CA LEU A 50 -3.78 -15.08 11.98
C LEU A 50 -2.32 -14.80 11.63
N PRO A 51 -1.48 -14.44 12.61
CA PRO A 51 -0.07 -14.21 12.38
C PRO A 51 0.64 -15.55 12.09
N GLU A 52 1.47 -15.58 11.04
CA GLU A 52 2.36 -16.71 10.78
C GLU A 52 3.64 -16.63 11.61
N ASP A 53 4.05 -15.41 11.93
CA ASP A 53 5.25 -15.12 12.70
C ASP A 53 5.13 -13.80 13.47
N LYS A 54 6.20 -13.43 14.18
CA LYS A 54 6.30 -12.12 14.86
C LYS A 54 6.64 -10.96 13.92
N GLY A 55 6.91 -11.26 12.64
CA GLY A 55 7.37 -10.34 11.61
C GLY A 55 6.27 -9.57 10.90
N GLY A 56 5.00 -9.87 11.17
CA GLY A 56 3.85 -9.18 10.57
C GLY A 56 3.33 -9.85 9.29
N ASN A 57 3.72 -11.10 9.04
CA ASN A 57 3.14 -11.96 8.02
C ASN A 57 1.87 -12.62 8.57
N TYR A 58 0.82 -12.66 7.74
CA TYR A 58 -0.50 -13.12 8.14
C TYR A 58 -1.14 -13.99 7.07
N LYS A 59 -2.04 -14.86 7.52
CA LYS A 59 -2.97 -15.60 6.67
C LYS A 59 -4.40 -15.27 7.01
N ILE A 60 -5.24 -15.19 5.99
CA ILE A 60 -6.69 -15.24 6.15
C ILE A 60 -7.06 -16.70 6.39
N HIS A 61 -7.75 -17.00 7.48
CA HIS A 61 -8.27 -18.34 7.76
C HIS A 61 -9.74 -18.44 7.35
N LEU A 62 -10.09 -19.53 6.68
CA LEU A 62 -11.42 -19.81 6.17
C LEU A 62 -11.91 -21.21 6.60
N GLN A 63 -13.21 -21.36 6.76
CA GLN A 63 -13.93 -22.60 7.02
C GLN A 63 -14.42 -23.26 5.72
N ASP A 64 -14.74 -24.55 5.78
CA ASP A 64 -15.25 -25.33 4.66
C ASP A 64 -16.47 -24.69 3.99
N GLU A 65 -17.42 -24.17 4.77
CA GLU A 65 -18.63 -23.54 4.20
C GLU A 65 -18.30 -22.29 3.40
N GLU A 66 -17.25 -21.56 3.80
CA GLU A 66 -16.81 -20.30 3.19
C GLU A 66 -16.10 -20.54 1.86
N VAL A 67 -15.46 -21.70 1.65
CA VAL A 67 -14.80 -22.03 0.38
C VAL A 67 -15.60 -22.97 -0.51
N SER A 68 -16.72 -23.53 -0.02
CA SER A 68 -17.58 -24.50 -0.73
C SER A 68 -18.08 -24.07 -2.11
N HIS A 69 -18.04 -22.77 -2.41
CA HIS A 69 -18.53 -22.17 -3.65
C HIS A 69 -17.40 -21.76 -4.61
N VAL A 70 -16.15 -22.04 -4.26
CA VAL A 70 -14.94 -21.53 -4.91
C VAL A 70 -14.09 -22.69 -5.44
N ASP A 71 -13.47 -22.51 -6.60
CA ASP A 71 -12.50 -23.48 -7.14
C ASP A 71 -11.11 -23.26 -6.51
N ILE A 72 -10.87 -23.88 -5.36
CA ILE A 72 -9.62 -23.74 -4.57
C ILE A 72 -8.34 -24.11 -5.35
N SER A 73 -8.44 -24.75 -6.52
CA SER A 73 -7.28 -25.09 -7.34
C SER A 73 -6.68 -23.88 -8.07
N LYS A 74 -7.42 -22.77 -8.16
CA LYS A 74 -7.04 -21.57 -8.91
C LYS A 74 -6.72 -20.38 -7.98
N PRO A 75 -5.96 -19.39 -8.47
CA PRO A 75 -5.86 -18.09 -7.82
C PRO A 75 -7.16 -17.29 -7.97
N HIS A 76 -7.52 -16.53 -6.93
CA HIS A 76 -8.71 -15.68 -6.88
C HIS A 76 -8.35 -14.23 -6.58
N LYS A 77 -9.16 -13.32 -7.11
CA LYS A 77 -9.11 -11.90 -6.76
C LYS A 77 -9.77 -11.71 -5.41
N ILE A 78 -9.06 -11.05 -4.50
CA ILE A 78 -9.49 -10.86 -3.11
C ILE A 78 -9.46 -9.36 -2.84
N LEU A 79 -10.58 -8.85 -2.30
CA LEU A 79 -10.61 -7.55 -1.68
C LEU A 79 -10.70 -7.75 -0.16
N LEU A 80 -9.61 -7.44 0.54
CA LEU A 80 -9.51 -7.52 1.98
C LEU A 80 -9.80 -6.16 2.61
N HIS A 81 -10.68 -6.15 3.60
CA HIS A 81 -10.99 -5.00 4.44
C HIS A 81 -10.62 -5.33 5.89
N ILE A 82 -9.66 -4.60 6.45
CA ILE A 82 -9.24 -4.76 7.84
C ILE A 82 -9.98 -3.73 8.70
N SER A 83 -10.89 -4.23 9.54
CA SER A 83 -11.65 -3.43 10.48
C SER A 83 -10.69 -2.75 11.47
N SER A 84 -10.85 -1.45 11.70
CA SER A 84 -10.05 -0.62 12.63
C SER A 84 -8.58 -0.32 12.27
N SER A 85 -8.21 -0.31 10.98
CA SER A 85 -6.89 0.19 10.56
C SER A 85 -6.65 1.61 11.10
N ILE A 86 -5.65 1.79 11.98
CA ILE A 86 -5.32 3.08 12.60
C ILE A 86 -4.52 3.90 11.59
N ILE A 87 -5.18 4.41 10.56
CA ILE A 87 -4.64 5.52 9.78
C ILE A 87 -5.10 6.78 10.47
N GLN A 88 -4.17 7.43 11.16
CA GLN A 88 -4.45 8.64 11.90
C GLN A 88 -4.72 9.77 10.91
N MET A 89 -5.94 10.32 10.91
CA MET A 89 -6.16 11.65 10.38
C MET A 89 -5.55 12.63 11.39
N ASN A 90 -4.50 13.33 10.98
CA ASN A 90 -3.86 14.31 11.84
C ASN A 90 -4.83 15.50 12.02
N GLN A 91 -5.38 15.64 13.24
CA GLN A 91 -6.44 16.61 13.55
C GLN A 91 -5.99 18.07 13.46
N ASN A 92 -4.69 18.34 13.31
CA ASN A 92 -4.12 19.67 13.22
C ASN A 92 -3.64 20.04 11.80
N SER A 93 -4.09 19.31 10.77
CA SER A 93 -3.75 19.68 9.40
C SER A 93 -4.42 21.02 9.00
N PRO A 94 -3.68 21.95 8.36
CA PRO A 94 -4.27 23.14 7.73
C PRO A 94 -4.88 22.84 6.34
N TYR A 95 -4.77 21.60 5.86
CA TYR A 95 -5.19 21.17 4.53
C TYR A 95 -6.39 20.21 4.62
N SER A 96 -7.09 20.04 3.49
CA SER A 96 -8.17 19.07 3.32
C SER A 96 -8.21 18.59 1.87
N PHE A 97 -8.99 17.58 1.54
CA PHE A 97 -9.14 17.16 0.14
C PHE A 97 -9.75 18.25 -0.76
N ASP A 98 -10.61 19.11 -0.21
CA ASP A 98 -11.18 20.26 -0.93
C ASP A 98 -10.19 21.44 -1.06
N ASN A 99 -9.20 21.51 -0.16
CA ASN A 99 -8.16 22.54 -0.13
C ASN A 99 -6.80 21.89 0.16
N PRO A 100 -6.23 21.17 -0.82
CA PRO A 100 -4.95 20.48 -0.65
C PRO A 100 -3.80 21.48 -0.56
N ILE A 101 -2.63 21.03 -0.11
CA ILE A 101 -1.41 21.87 -0.13
C ILE A 101 -1.09 22.36 -1.55
N ARG A 102 -1.40 21.55 -2.57
CA ARG A 102 -1.29 21.91 -3.99
C ARG A 102 -2.19 21.05 -4.86
N LYS A 103 -2.42 21.51 -6.08
CA LYS A 103 -2.87 20.65 -7.18
C LYS A 103 -1.66 19.95 -7.81
N ILE A 104 -1.81 18.67 -8.16
CA ILE A 104 -0.78 17.89 -8.84
C ILE A 104 -1.09 17.89 -10.33
N ASP A 105 -0.53 18.86 -11.05
CA ASP A 105 -0.60 19.01 -12.51
C ASP A 105 0.74 18.73 -13.20
N SER A 106 1.78 18.52 -12.40
CA SER A 106 3.18 18.34 -12.80
C SER A 106 3.93 17.58 -11.71
N MET A 107 5.06 16.97 -12.09
CA MET A 107 5.91 16.23 -11.17
C MET A 107 7.38 16.57 -11.41
N GLU A 108 8.08 16.92 -10.33
CA GLU A 108 9.51 17.17 -10.31
C GLU A 108 10.19 16.14 -9.42
N VAL A 109 11.33 15.61 -9.89
CA VAL A 109 12.07 14.63 -9.10
C VAL A 109 12.83 15.31 -7.97
N ILE A 110 12.70 14.75 -6.77
CA ILE A 110 13.54 15.11 -5.63
C ILE A 110 14.47 13.91 -5.36
N ILE A 111 15.77 14.17 -5.29
CA ILE A 111 16.76 13.15 -4.95
C ILE A 111 16.93 13.09 -3.44
N GLN A 112 16.86 11.89 -2.87
CA GLN A 112 17.03 11.72 -1.43
C GLN A 112 18.49 11.99 -1.03
N PRO A 113 18.73 12.68 0.09
CA PRO A 113 20.09 12.97 0.54
C PRO A 113 20.82 11.72 1.06
N GLU A 114 20.06 10.78 1.63
CA GLU A 114 20.54 9.55 2.25
C GLU A 114 19.59 8.39 1.95
N ASP A 115 20.11 7.17 1.99
CA ASP A 115 19.32 5.96 1.74
C ASP A 115 18.24 5.75 2.82
N GLY A 116 17.08 5.25 2.39
CA GLY A 116 15.97 4.93 3.29
C GLY A 116 14.96 6.06 3.49
N LEU A 117 15.03 7.14 2.72
CA LEU A 117 14.06 8.25 2.74
C LEU A 117 13.07 8.22 1.57
N CYS A 118 12.98 7.11 0.84
CA CYS A 118 12.21 7.03 -0.41
C CYS A 118 10.71 7.32 -0.21
N GLY A 119 10.10 6.87 0.89
CA GLY A 119 8.70 7.15 1.21
C GLY A 119 8.44 8.64 1.50
N GLN A 120 9.32 9.28 2.30
CA GLN A 120 9.26 10.71 2.58
C GLN A 120 9.46 11.52 1.29
N THR A 121 10.37 11.06 0.43
CA THR A 121 10.67 11.74 -0.83
C THR A 121 9.51 11.64 -1.81
N CYS A 122 8.80 10.51 -1.88
CA CYS A 122 7.55 10.39 -2.66
C CYS A 122 6.49 11.40 -2.21
N VAL A 123 6.27 11.53 -0.90
CA VAL A 123 5.32 12.52 -0.35
C VAL A 123 5.80 13.94 -0.65
N ALA A 124 7.10 14.22 -0.55
CA ALA A 124 7.67 15.53 -0.84
C ALA A 124 7.46 15.94 -2.30
N MET A 125 7.67 15.00 -3.24
CA MET A 125 7.41 15.20 -4.66
C MET A 125 5.92 15.49 -4.92
N LEU A 126 5.02 14.70 -4.34
CA LEU A 126 3.56 14.89 -4.50
C LEU A 126 3.06 16.20 -3.87
N ALA A 127 3.60 16.58 -2.71
CA ALA A 127 3.23 17.80 -2.01
C ALA A 127 3.95 19.06 -2.55
N GLY A 128 5.02 18.91 -3.33
CA GLY A 128 5.80 20.03 -3.87
C GLY A 128 6.57 20.79 -2.79
N ILE A 129 7.06 20.09 -1.76
CA ILE A 129 7.75 20.66 -0.60
C ILE A 129 9.06 19.92 -0.32
N THR A 130 9.80 20.34 0.70
CA THR A 130 11.07 19.71 1.05
C THR A 130 10.89 18.39 1.79
N ILE A 131 11.88 17.49 1.67
CA ILE A 131 11.93 16.24 2.46
C ILE A 131 11.93 16.57 3.97
N ALA A 132 12.57 17.65 4.40
CA ALA A 132 12.62 18.05 5.80
C ALA A 132 11.24 18.36 6.38
N GLU A 133 10.38 19.05 5.63
CA GLU A 133 9.00 19.31 6.02
C GLU A 133 8.20 18.00 6.13
N VAL A 134 8.35 17.10 5.17
CA VAL A 134 7.71 15.78 5.22
C VAL A 134 8.17 14.94 6.41
N VAL A 135 9.47 14.90 6.70
CA VAL A 135 10.02 14.16 7.86
C VAL A 135 9.40 14.67 9.15
N SER A 136 9.18 15.99 9.28
CA SER A 136 8.52 16.58 10.46
C SER A 136 7.07 16.13 10.64
N VAL A 137 6.35 15.88 9.54
CA VAL A 137 4.95 15.44 9.55
C VAL A 137 4.83 13.92 9.71
N MET A 138 5.67 13.15 9.01
CA MET A 138 5.65 11.68 9.06
C MET A 138 6.23 11.12 10.37
N ASP A 139 6.98 11.92 11.12
CA ASP A 139 7.69 11.53 12.35
C ASP A 139 8.46 10.20 12.18
N CYS A 140 9.27 10.15 11.11
CA CYS A 140 9.99 8.95 10.70
C CYS A 140 11.39 9.25 10.15
N ARG A 141 12.35 8.41 10.55
CA ARG A 141 13.74 8.47 10.08
C ARG A 141 13.94 7.57 8.86
N GLU A 142 15.18 7.48 8.38
CA GLU A 142 15.57 6.53 7.34
C GLU A 142 15.08 5.11 7.66
N TRP A 143 14.63 4.39 6.62
CA TRP A 143 14.15 3.01 6.68
C TRP A 143 12.89 2.77 7.52
N GLN A 144 12.22 3.83 7.98
CA GLN A 144 11.03 3.75 8.82
C GLN A 144 9.73 4.15 8.10
N ALA A 145 9.80 4.54 6.84
CA ALA A 145 8.62 4.85 6.05
C ALA A 145 7.84 3.55 5.75
N THR A 146 6.60 3.49 6.23
CA THR A 146 5.63 2.45 5.84
C THR A 146 4.51 3.08 5.04
N MET A 147 3.81 2.30 4.23
CA MET A 147 2.67 2.81 3.46
C MET A 147 1.60 3.43 4.37
N GLY A 148 1.38 2.91 5.57
CA GLY A 148 0.50 3.54 6.57
C GLY A 148 0.94 4.96 6.97
N ARG A 149 2.25 5.21 7.11
CA ARG A 149 2.79 6.56 7.39
C ARG A 149 2.70 7.48 6.17
N VAL A 150 2.94 6.94 4.98
CA VAL A 150 2.77 7.66 3.71
C VAL A 150 1.32 8.14 3.58
N ILE A 151 0.35 7.25 3.78
CA ILE A 151 -1.08 7.60 3.75
C ILE A 151 -1.42 8.67 4.80
N SER A 152 -0.94 8.54 6.04
CA SER A 152 -1.16 9.57 7.06
C SER A 152 -0.61 10.94 6.65
N ALA A 153 0.53 10.99 5.95
CA ALA A 153 1.09 12.24 5.44
C ALA A 153 0.32 12.78 4.23
N LEU A 154 -0.13 11.94 3.30
CA LEU A 154 -1.01 12.35 2.21
C LEU A 154 -2.30 12.99 2.77
N ASN A 155 -2.92 12.34 3.76
CA ASN A 155 -4.07 12.88 4.50
C ASN A 155 -3.75 14.22 5.17
N TYR A 156 -2.58 14.35 5.82
CA TYR A 156 -2.14 15.62 6.39
C TYR A 156 -2.03 16.70 5.32
N TYR A 157 -1.48 16.42 4.15
CA TYR A 157 -1.31 17.41 3.07
C TYR A 157 -2.58 17.64 2.23
N GLY A 158 -3.69 16.97 2.55
CA GLY A 158 -4.92 17.03 1.78
C GLY A 158 -4.80 16.40 0.38
N ILE A 159 -3.78 15.57 0.14
CA ILE A 159 -3.59 14.89 -1.14
C ILE A 159 -4.52 13.68 -1.19
N ASP A 160 -5.56 13.75 -2.03
CA ASP A 160 -6.53 12.68 -2.18
C ASP A 160 -5.89 11.44 -2.84
N HIS A 161 -6.31 10.27 -2.39
CA HIS A 161 -5.79 8.98 -2.84
C HIS A 161 -6.93 7.94 -2.86
N SER A 162 -6.68 6.81 -3.50
CA SER A 162 -7.61 5.67 -3.43
C SER A 162 -7.64 5.10 -2.01
N ASP A 163 -8.79 4.61 -1.56
CA ASP A 163 -8.90 3.89 -0.31
C ASP A 163 -8.55 2.39 -0.47
N ILE A 164 -8.09 1.98 -1.66
CA ILE A 164 -7.63 0.64 -2.01
C ILE A 164 -6.15 0.68 -2.37
N ILE A 165 -5.35 -0.18 -1.74
CA ILE A 165 -3.99 -0.50 -2.20
C ILE A 165 -4.06 -1.74 -3.10
N ILE A 166 -3.45 -1.67 -4.27
CA ILE A 166 -3.39 -2.79 -5.22
C ILE A 166 -2.05 -3.50 -5.06
N TYR A 167 -2.04 -4.81 -4.76
CA TYR A 167 -0.85 -5.65 -4.79
C TYR A 167 -0.86 -6.52 -6.03
N THR A 168 0.12 -6.28 -6.90
CA THR A 168 0.26 -6.95 -8.20
C THR A 168 1.23 -8.12 -8.14
N GLU A 169 2.16 -8.12 -7.17
CA GLU A 169 3.18 -9.16 -7.00
C GLU A 169 3.96 -9.49 -8.28
N GLY A 170 4.28 -8.47 -9.08
CA GLY A 170 5.00 -8.57 -10.34
C GLY A 170 4.13 -8.93 -11.56
N GLN A 171 2.82 -9.11 -11.38
CA GLN A 171 1.89 -9.27 -12.50
C GLN A 171 1.72 -7.97 -13.28
N GLU A 172 1.40 -8.09 -14.57
CA GLU A 172 1.10 -6.94 -15.41
C GLU A 172 -0.04 -6.10 -14.81
N ALA A 173 0.16 -4.78 -14.81
CA ALA A 173 -0.81 -3.83 -14.31
C ALA A 173 -0.80 -2.57 -15.17
N THR A 174 -1.97 -1.96 -15.33
CA THR A 174 -2.08 -0.60 -15.86
C THR A 174 -2.05 0.37 -14.70
N LEU A 175 -1.05 1.24 -14.67
CA LEU A 175 -0.92 2.25 -13.61
C LEU A 175 -1.87 3.42 -13.88
N PRO A 176 -2.48 4.02 -12.83
CA PRO A 176 -3.25 5.25 -12.96
C PRO A 176 -2.32 6.42 -13.33
N LYS A 177 -2.90 7.57 -13.73
CA LYS A 177 -2.12 8.78 -14.08
C LYS A 177 -1.12 9.15 -13.00
N CYS A 178 -1.46 9.00 -11.72
CA CYS A 178 -0.52 9.18 -10.61
C CYS A 178 -0.67 8.06 -9.56
N CYS A 179 0.44 7.47 -9.13
CA CYS A 179 0.46 6.57 -7.97
C CYS A 179 1.82 6.54 -7.27
N ILE A 180 1.80 6.15 -6.00
CA ILE A 180 2.99 5.71 -5.27
C ILE A 180 3.14 4.21 -5.52
N MET A 181 4.25 3.82 -6.11
CA MET A 181 4.60 2.43 -6.38
C MET A 181 5.43 1.85 -5.23
N MET A 182 5.20 0.58 -4.95
CA MET A 182 5.97 -0.24 -4.04
C MET A 182 6.81 -1.21 -4.86
N GLU A 183 8.12 -1.02 -4.86
CA GLU A 183 9.07 -1.92 -5.50
C GLU A 183 9.61 -2.94 -4.48
N ARG A 184 9.72 -4.20 -4.92
CA ARG A 184 10.33 -5.28 -4.14
C ARG A 184 11.84 -5.09 -4.07
N MET A 185 12.39 -4.84 -2.87
CA MET A 185 13.83 -4.69 -2.63
C MET A 185 14.33 -5.61 -1.50
N GLY A 186 14.32 -6.92 -1.77
CA GLY A 186 14.77 -7.92 -0.78
C GLY A 186 13.92 -7.88 0.49
N ARG A 187 14.53 -7.48 1.62
CA ARG A 187 13.84 -7.33 2.91
C ARG A 187 13.13 -5.99 3.09
N TYR A 188 13.36 -5.04 2.19
CA TYR A 188 12.79 -3.69 2.26
C TYR A 188 11.87 -3.45 1.06
N CYS A 189 11.02 -2.45 1.18
CA CYS A 189 10.26 -1.90 0.08
C CYS A 189 10.90 -0.57 -0.34
N HIS A 190 11.08 -0.38 -1.65
CA HIS A 190 11.47 0.91 -2.22
C HIS A 190 10.24 1.61 -2.78
N TYR A 191 10.11 2.91 -2.52
CA TYR A 191 8.97 3.71 -2.99
C TYR A 191 9.42 4.66 -4.09
N LEU A 192 8.59 4.78 -5.13
CA LEU A 192 8.77 5.72 -6.22
C LEU A 192 7.40 6.23 -6.71
N VAL A 193 7.38 7.34 -7.44
CA VAL A 193 6.13 7.92 -7.98
C VAL A 193 6.03 7.61 -9.46
N HIS A 194 4.89 7.08 -9.90
CA HIS A 194 4.50 7.14 -11.32
C HIS A 194 3.64 8.38 -11.53
N TYR A 195 3.97 9.17 -12.57
CA TYR A 195 3.15 10.29 -13.03
C TYR A 195 3.21 10.39 -14.55
N ASP A 196 2.04 10.30 -15.19
CA ASP A 196 1.84 10.53 -16.63
C ASP A 196 2.83 9.75 -17.53
N GLY A 197 2.98 8.44 -17.24
CA GLY A 197 3.84 7.53 -18.01
C GLY A 197 5.33 7.60 -17.69
N LYS A 198 5.74 8.40 -16.70
CA LYS A 198 7.13 8.50 -16.21
C LYS A 198 7.24 8.03 -14.77
N TYR A 199 8.44 7.60 -14.40
CA TYR A 199 8.76 7.09 -13.07
C TYR A 199 9.77 8.02 -12.40
N TYR A 200 9.43 8.50 -11.22
CA TYR A 200 10.19 9.48 -10.45
C TYR A 200 10.76 8.77 -9.23
N ASP A 201 12.03 8.43 -9.33
CA ASP A 201 12.76 7.65 -8.36
C ASP A 201 13.73 8.54 -7.58
N SER A 202 13.70 8.42 -6.25
CA SER A 202 14.53 9.26 -5.37
C SER A 202 16.02 8.97 -5.45
N ASN A 203 16.43 7.85 -6.06
CA ASN A 203 17.82 7.47 -6.30
C ASN A 203 18.24 7.64 -7.76
N LEU A 204 17.36 7.22 -8.68
CA LEU A 204 17.68 7.09 -10.11
C LEU A 204 17.23 8.30 -10.94
N GLY A 205 16.48 9.23 -10.36
CA GLY A 205 15.94 10.37 -11.09
C GLY A 205 14.68 10.01 -11.87
N VAL A 206 14.48 10.65 -13.02
CA VAL A 206 13.33 10.37 -13.90
C VAL A 206 13.68 9.24 -14.87
N ILE A 207 12.92 8.15 -14.81
CA ILE A 207 13.08 6.96 -15.65
C ILE A 207 11.89 6.87 -16.62
N SER A 208 12.16 6.46 -17.86
CA SER A 208 11.14 6.27 -18.90
C SER A 208 10.59 4.84 -18.99
N HIS A 209 11.28 3.87 -18.40
CA HIS A 209 10.93 2.46 -18.44
C HIS A 209 11.09 1.87 -17.05
N TYR A 210 10.09 1.11 -16.61
CA TYR A 210 10.08 0.42 -15.33
C TYR A 210 9.88 -1.08 -15.55
N ASP A 211 10.60 -1.89 -14.79
CA ASP A 211 10.46 -3.35 -14.80
C ASP A 211 9.27 -3.76 -13.93
N MET A 212 8.11 -3.94 -14.57
CA MET A 212 6.84 -4.28 -13.89
C MET A 212 6.92 -5.58 -13.07
N SER A 213 7.87 -6.48 -13.35
CA SER A 213 8.04 -7.70 -12.55
C SER A 213 8.49 -7.41 -11.11
N LYS A 214 9.01 -6.21 -10.84
CA LYS A 214 9.43 -5.75 -9.51
C LYS A 214 8.33 -5.04 -8.73
N LEU A 215 7.21 -4.71 -9.38
CA LEU A 215 6.09 -4.02 -8.75
C LEU A 215 5.43 -4.95 -7.73
N LEU A 216 5.58 -4.65 -6.45
CA LEU A 216 4.83 -5.34 -5.40
C LEU A 216 3.38 -4.87 -5.39
N GLY A 217 3.18 -3.56 -5.56
CA GLY A 217 1.85 -2.95 -5.60
C GLY A 217 1.92 -1.44 -5.73
N TYR A 218 0.78 -0.77 -5.65
CA TYR A 218 0.69 0.69 -5.72
C TYR A 218 -0.52 1.25 -4.97
N LEU A 219 -0.42 2.53 -4.61
CA LEU A 219 -1.51 3.36 -4.12
C LEU A 219 -1.77 4.48 -5.13
N GLU A 220 -2.96 4.52 -5.71
CA GLU A 220 -3.38 5.61 -6.59
C GLU A 220 -3.48 6.93 -5.82
N VAL A 221 -2.91 7.99 -6.40
CA VAL A 221 -3.10 9.37 -5.96
C VAL A 221 -4.05 10.03 -6.94
N LYS A 222 -5.16 10.59 -6.44
CA LYS A 222 -6.18 11.18 -7.31
C LYS A 222 -5.68 12.52 -7.82
N VAL A 223 -5.62 12.64 -9.14
CA VAL A 223 -5.20 13.86 -9.84
C VAL A 223 -6.23 14.17 -10.92
N ASP A 224 -6.51 15.46 -11.11
CA ASP A 224 -7.43 15.95 -12.16
C ASP A 224 -6.83 15.86 -13.57
#